data_AF-A0A1M6LSP1-F1
#
_entry.id   AF-A0A1M6LSP1-F1
#
_cell.length_a   1.000
_cell.length_b   1.000
_cell.length_c   1.000
_cell.angle_alpha   90.00
_cell.angle_beta   90.00
_cell.angle_gamma   90.00
#
_symmetry.space_group_name_H-M   'P 1'
#
loop_
_entity.id
_entity.type
_entity.pdbx_description
1 polymer ?
#
loop_
_entity_poly.entity_id
_entity_poly.type
_entity_poly.pdbx_seq_one_letter_code
_entity_poly.pdbx_strand_id
1 'polypeptide(L)'
;MGIMKKDNRMKAIDAFEELEQVKNKDFKEKFKSHIKNIPMYIYTNGLISTLAFIFKKAKIYKKEQKGEEEKSYLKIYEIIKSYLKYYEEIEGEKEQLLKNLLNLSSSDYRKISLRLINYLEYVVKFSEAMLNSDENTEGGQNG
;
A
#
# COMPACT_ATOMS: atom_id res chain seq x y z
N MET A 1 3.01 13.38 27.00
CA MET A 1 2.97 12.44 25.87
C MET A 1 3.42 13.21 24.63
N GLY A 2 4.66 13.03 24.19
CA GLY A 2 5.23 13.84 23.11
C GLY A 2 4.45 13.63 21.82
N ILE A 3 3.97 14.71 21.21
CA ILE A 3 3.42 14.71 19.86
C ILE A 3 4.58 14.34 18.94
N MET A 4 4.77 13.04 18.72
CA MET A 4 5.64 12.54 17.69
C MET A 4 5.01 13.04 16.39
N LYS A 5 5.58 14.11 15.81
CA LYS A 5 5.33 14.47 14.42
C LYS A 5 5.44 13.15 13.66
N LYS A 6 4.36 12.69 13.02
CA LYS A 6 4.35 11.53 12.11
C LYS A 6 5.29 11.88 10.94
N ASP A 7 6.59 11.76 11.21
CA ASP A 7 7.70 12.26 10.43
C ASP A 7 7.90 11.37 9.20
N ASN A 8 8.46 11.92 8.14
CA ASN A 8 8.83 11.21 6.92
C ASN A 8 9.67 9.96 7.23
N ARG A 9 10.47 10.01 8.30
CA ARG A 9 11.21 8.85 8.81
C ARG A 9 10.30 7.70 9.22
N MET A 10 9.20 7.97 9.94
CA MET A 10 8.30 6.90 10.40
C MET A 10 7.59 6.25 9.22
N LYS A 11 7.11 7.06 8.27
CA LYS A 11 6.53 6.57 7.01
C LYS A 11 7.50 5.67 6.24
N ALA A 12 8.77 6.03 6.22
CA ALA A 12 9.80 5.23 5.56
C ALA A 12 10.07 3.90 6.29
N ILE A 13 10.08 3.91 7.63
CA ILE A 13 10.22 2.70 8.45
C ILE A 13 9.04 1.76 8.21
N ASP A 14 7.81 2.25 8.33
CA ASP A 14 6.60 1.44 8.12
C ASP A 14 6.57 0.87 6.70
N ALA A 15 6.89 1.68 5.69
CA ALA A 15 6.97 1.20 4.31
C ALA A 15 8.02 0.09 4.15
N PHE A 16 9.21 0.24 4.74
CA PHE A 16 10.25 -0.79 4.72
C PHE A 16 9.78 -2.10 5.38
N GLU A 17 9.14 -2.02 6.54
CA GLU A 17 8.60 -3.19 7.25
C GLU A 17 7.50 -3.91 6.44
N GLU A 18 6.64 -3.15 5.76
CA GLU A 18 5.64 -3.73 4.85
C GLU A 18 6.31 -4.49 3.69
N LEU A 19 7.45 -4.01 3.18
CA LEU A 19 8.18 -4.67 2.10
C LEU A 19 8.93 -5.92 2.54
N GLU A 20 9.46 -5.97 3.76
CA GLU A 20 10.04 -7.19 4.33
C GLU A 20 9.02 -8.34 4.37
N GLN A 21 7.75 -8.04 4.63
CA GLN A 21 6.66 -9.03 4.58
C GLN A 21 6.34 -9.52 3.16
N VAL A 22 6.71 -8.77 2.12
CA VAL A 22 6.44 -9.08 0.71
C VAL A 22 7.64 -9.77 0.03
N LYS A 23 8.87 -9.51 0.48
CA LYS A 23 10.13 -9.95 -0.17
C LYS A 23 10.18 -11.42 -0.57
N ASN A 24 9.64 -12.30 0.27
CA ASN A 24 9.65 -13.75 0.07
C ASN A 24 8.29 -14.33 -0.34
N LYS A 25 7.37 -13.50 -0.83
CA LYS A 25 6.04 -13.94 -1.26
C LYS A 25 6.02 -14.27 -2.75
N ASP A 26 5.21 -15.26 -3.11
CA ASP A 26 4.96 -15.70 -4.49
C ASP A 26 4.41 -14.58 -5.38
N PHE A 27 3.70 -13.61 -4.79
CA PHE A 27 3.12 -12.48 -5.50
C PHE A 27 4.00 -11.21 -5.58
N LYS A 28 5.28 -11.25 -5.16
CA LYS A 28 6.13 -10.05 -5.03
C LYS A 28 6.27 -9.24 -6.32
N GLU A 29 6.41 -9.91 -7.46
CA GLU A 29 6.58 -9.25 -8.77
C GLU A 29 5.28 -8.55 -9.20
N LYS A 30 4.13 -9.19 -8.96
CA LYS A 30 2.81 -8.58 -9.18
C LYS A 30 2.61 -7.39 -8.24
N PHE A 31 3.00 -7.52 -6.97
CA PHE A 31 2.94 -6.42 -6.02
C PHE A 31 3.74 -5.21 -6.48
N LYS A 32 5.01 -5.39 -6.84
CA LYS A 32 5.88 -4.32 -7.35
C LYS A 32 5.27 -3.63 -8.57
N SER A 33 4.73 -4.39 -9.52
CA SER A 33 4.07 -3.84 -10.71
C SER A 33 2.79 -3.06 -10.37
N HIS A 34 1.95 -3.60 -9.49
CA HIS A 34 0.68 -2.95 -9.14
C HIS A 34 0.87 -1.71 -8.28
N ILE A 35 1.70 -1.77 -7.23
CA ILE A 35 1.86 -0.67 -6.25
C ILE A 35 2.37 0.61 -6.91
N LYS A 36 3.19 0.49 -7.96
CA LYS A 36 3.70 1.61 -8.77
C LYS A 36 2.58 2.48 -9.38
N ASN A 37 1.43 1.89 -9.68
CA ASN A 37 0.32 2.60 -10.31
C ASN A 37 -0.70 3.18 -9.31
N ILE A 38 -0.70 2.71 -8.06
CA ILE A 38 -1.72 3.09 -7.07
C ILE A 38 -1.68 4.59 -6.70
N PRO A 39 -0.52 5.23 -6.47
CA PRO A 39 -0.48 6.68 -6.22
C PRO A 39 -1.17 7.47 -7.33
N MET A 40 -0.89 7.10 -8.59
CA MET A 40 -1.49 7.76 -9.75
C MET A 40 -3.00 7.52 -9.83
N TYR A 41 -3.49 6.31 -9.53
CA TYR A 41 -4.93 6.04 -9.49
C TYR A 41 -5.65 6.87 -8.42
N ILE A 42 -5.04 7.05 -7.24
CA ILE A 42 -5.61 7.93 -6.21
C ILE A 42 -5.62 9.38 -6.69
N TYR A 43 -4.54 9.83 -7.31
CA TYR A 43 -4.43 11.20 -7.81
C TYR A 43 -5.48 11.52 -8.88
N THR A 44 -5.72 10.61 -9.83
CA THR A 44 -6.64 10.84 -10.96
C THR A 44 -8.10 10.51 -10.66
N ASN A 45 -8.35 9.39 -9.97
CA ASN A 45 -9.70 8.85 -9.76
C ASN A 45 -10.23 9.06 -8.34
N GLY A 46 -9.38 9.51 -7.43
CA GLY A 46 -9.68 9.62 -6.00
C GLY A 46 -9.46 8.31 -5.23
N LEU A 47 -9.33 8.45 -3.91
CA LEU A 47 -9.09 7.34 -2.99
C LEU A 47 -10.24 6.32 -2.96
N ILE A 48 -11.50 6.76 -2.85
CA ILE A 48 -12.67 5.87 -2.78
C ILE A 48 -12.80 5.00 -4.03
N SER A 49 -12.69 5.60 -5.22
CA SER A 49 -12.73 4.88 -6.49
C SER A 49 -11.59 3.87 -6.61
N THR A 50 -10.39 4.25 -6.17
CA THR A 50 -9.22 3.37 -6.17
C THR A 50 -9.40 2.20 -5.20
N LEU A 51 -9.94 2.43 -4.00
CA LEU A 51 -10.25 1.36 -3.06
C LEU A 51 -11.31 0.40 -3.64
N ALA A 52 -12.36 0.91 -4.27
CA ALA A 52 -13.35 0.06 -4.95
C ALA A 52 -12.73 -0.82 -6.06
N PHE A 53 -11.81 -0.25 -6.83
CA PHE A 53 -11.03 -1.00 -7.83
C PHE A 53 -10.16 -2.09 -7.18
N ILE A 54 -9.42 -1.75 -6.12
CA ILE A 54 -8.59 -2.70 -5.36
C ILE A 54 -9.48 -3.81 -4.78
N PHE A 55 -10.67 -3.50 -4.26
CA PHE A 55 -11.58 -4.48 -3.68
C PHE A 55 -12.04 -5.51 -4.71
N LYS A 56 -12.35 -5.04 -5.92
CA LYS A 56 -12.72 -5.90 -7.05
C LYS A 56 -11.55 -6.81 -7.43
N LYS A 57 -10.35 -6.24 -7.58
CA LYS A 57 -9.15 -6.99 -7.99
C LYS A 57 -8.66 -7.98 -6.93
N ALA A 58 -8.72 -7.63 -5.65
CA ALA A 58 -8.36 -8.50 -4.54
C ALA A 58 -9.43 -9.57 -4.20
N LYS A 59 -10.57 -9.55 -4.92
CA LYS A 59 -11.75 -10.40 -4.67
C LYS A 59 -12.14 -10.44 -3.19
N ILE A 60 -12.18 -9.29 -2.50
CA ILE A 60 -12.27 -9.25 -1.02
C ILE A 60 -13.56 -9.84 -0.43
N TYR A 61 -14.59 -9.96 -1.26
CA TYR A 61 -15.89 -10.53 -0.90
C TYR A 61 -16.00 -12.02 -1.21
N LYS A 62 -14.99 -12.60 -1.87
CA LYS A 62 -14.95 -14.03 -2.22
C LYS A 62 -14.04 -14.78 -1.26
N LYS A 63 -14.43 -16.01 -0.92
CA LYS A 63 -13.66 -16.93 -0.06
C LYS A 63 -12.80 -17.93 -0.86
N GLU A 64 -12.65 -17.70 -2.16
CA GLU A 64 -11.91 -18.58 -3.08
C GLU A 64 -10.40 -18.50 -2.84
N GLN A 65 -9.67 -19.49 -3.36
CA GLN A 65 -8.21 -19.43 -3.43
C GLN A 65 -7.79 -18.23 -4.29
N LYS A 66 -6.86 -17.44 -3.76
CA LYS A 66 -6.36 -16.23 -4.40
C LYS A 66 -5.11 -16.55 -5.21
N GLY A 67 -5.07 -16.13 -6.47
CA GLY A 67 -3.85 -16.13 -7.28
C GLY A 67 -2.92 -14.99 -6.87
N GLU A 68 -1.77 -14.90 -7.53
CA GLU A 68 -0.77 -13.86 -7.26
C GLU A 68 -1.33 -12.44 -7.44
N GLU A 69 -2.17 -12.22 -8.46
CA GLU A 69 -2.81 -10.93 -8.70
C GLU A 69 -3.71 -10.54 -7.52
N GLU A 70 -4.61 -11.43 -7.09
CA GLU A 70 -5.51 -11.14 -5.97
C GLU A 70 -4.75 -10.94 -4.66
N LYS A 71 -3.71 -11.74 -4.40
CA LYS A 71 -2.86 -11.60 -3.21
C LYS A 71 -2.11 -10.27 -3.21
N SER A 72 -1.60 -9.87 -4.36
CA SER A 72 -0.94 -8.57 -4.53
C SER A 72 -1.88 -7.42 -4.20
N TYR A 73 -3.08 -7.37 -4.80
CA TYR A 73 -4.04 -6.31 -4.50
C TYR A 73 -4.56 -6.37 -3.06
N LEU A 74 -4.67 -7.56 -2.47
CA LEU A 74 -5.01 -7.71 -1.05
C LEU A 74 -3.94 -7.05 -0.17
N LYS A 75 -2.66 -7.30 -0.44
CA LYS A 75 -1.57 -6.68 0.32
C LYS A 75 -1.57 -5.17 0.18
N ILE A 76 -1.84 -4.64 -1.01
CA ILE A 76 -1.99 -3.19 -1.24
C ILE A 76 -3.15 -2.62 -0.41
N TYR A 77 -4.29 -3.32 -0.37
CA TYR A 77 -5.40 -2.92 0.50
C TYR A 77 -5.00 -2.90 1.97
N GLU A 78 -4.30 -3.92 2.45
CA GLU A 78 -3.83 -4.02 3.84
C GLU A 78 -2.92 -2.86 4.21
N ILE A 79 -1.97 -2.50 3.33
CA ILE A 79 -1.07 -1.35 3.52
C ILE A 79 -1.87 -0.04 3.61
N ILE A 80 -2.83 0.19 2.71
CA ILE A 80 -3.66 1.40 2.73
C ILE A 80 -4.53 1.45 3.99
N LYS A 81 -5.14 0.32 4.37
CA LYS A 81 -5.98 0.21 5.56
C LYS A 81 -5.15 0.49 6.83
N SER A 82 -3.97 -0.11 6.92
CA SER A 82 -3.02 0.12 8.01
C SER A 82 -2.65 1.60 8.12
N TYR A 83 -2.31 2.23 6.98
CA TYR A 83 -2.03 3.66 6.93
C TYR A 83 -3.22 4.49 7.44
N LEU A 84 -4.42 4.27 6.90
CA LEU A 84 -5.62 5.03 7.27
C LEU A 84 -5.94 4.88 8.76
N LYS A 85 -5.77 3.68 9.32
CA LYS A 85 -5.95 3.43 10.75
C LYS A 85 -4.92 4.20 11.60
N TYR A 86 -3.63 3.99 11.36
CA TYR A 86 -2.58 4.50 12.27
C TYR A 86 -2.26 5.98 12.05
N TYR A 87 -2.35 6.46 10.82
CA TYR A 87 -1.97 7.83 10.47
C TYR A 87 -3.14 8.79 10.47
N GLU A 88 -4.33 8.33 10.11
CA GLU A 88 -5.50 9.18 9.89
C GLU A 88 -6.67 8.86 10.84
N GLU A 89 -6.53 7.86 11.73
CA GLU A 89 -7.55 7.43 12.69
C GLU A 89 -8.87 7.00 12.01
N ILE A 90 -8.77 6.54 10.76
CA ILE A 90 -9.90 6.05 9.97
C ILE A 90 -9.85 4.52 9.95
N GLU A 91 -10.69 3.92 10.78
CA GLU A 91 -10.84 2.47 10.84
C GLU A 91 -11.99 1.98 9.96
N GLY A 92 -12.05 0.67 9.74
CA GLY A 92 -13.14 0.03 9.03
C GLY A 92 -12.65 -1.03 8.06
N GLU A 93 -13.55 -1.95 7.75
CA GLU A 93 -13.34 -2.98 6.74
C GLU A 93 -14.26 -2.70 5.55
N LYS A 94 -13.77 -2.96 4.34
CA LYS A 94 -14.59 -3.02 3.12
C LYS A 94 -15.53 -1.80 2.96
N GLU A 95 -16.84 -2.01 2.91
CA GLU A 95 -17.85 -0.96 2.77
C GLU A 95 -17.84 0.05 3.93
N GLN A 96 -17.53 -0.38 5.16
CA GLN A 96 -17.45 0.53 6.29
C GLN A 96 -16.34 1.55 6.10
N LEU A 97 -15.18 1.12 5.57
CA LEU A 97 -14.08 2.03 5.27
C LEU A 97 -14.48 3.05 4.20
N LEU A 98 -15.18 2.62 3.14
CA LEU A 98 -15.68 3.53 2.10
C LEU A 98 -16.67 4.55 2.66
N LYS A 99 -17.60 4.11 3.52
CA LYS A 99 -18.57 5.00 4.19
C LYS A 99 -17.86 6.03 5.07
N ASN A 100 -16.86 5.60 5.85
CA ASN A 100 -16.10 6.51 6.70
C ASN A 100 -15.37 7.58 5.88
N LEU A 101 -14.81 7.21 4.71
CA LEU A 101 -14.19 8.16 3.79
C LEU A 101 -15.20 9.10 3.12
N LEU A 102 -16.39 8.61 2.76
CA LEU A 102 -17.46 9.42 2.15
C LEU A 102 -18.03 10.48 3.10
N ASN A 103 -17.97 10.22 4.40
CA ASN A 103 -18.48 11.15 5.43
C ASN A 103 -17.49 12.26 5.80
N LEU A 104 -16.28 12.25 5.23
CA LEU A 104 -15.29 13.31 5.47
C LEU A 104 -15.69 14.60 4.74
N SER A 105 -15.26 15.74 5.31
CA SER A 105 -15.29 16.99 4.57
C SER A 105 -14.40 16.89 3.31
N SER A 106 -14.75 17.61 2.25
CA SER A 106 -13.94 17.62 1.02
C SER A 106 -12.49 18.05 1.28
N SER A 107 -12.28 18.94 2.25
CA SER A 107 -10.96 19.42 2.67
C SER A 107 -10.14 18.30 3.32
N ASP A 108 -10.74 17.58 4.27
CA ASP A 108 -10.05 16.49 4.98
C ASP A 108 -9.79 15.31 4.06
N TYR A 109 -10.77 14.93 3.25
CA TYR A 109 -10.63 13.88 2.25
C TYR A 109 -9.46 14.17 1.28
N ARG A 110 -9.35 15.40 0.78
CA ARG A 110 -8.24 15.81 -0.09
C ARG A 110 -6.90 15.75 0.63
N LYS A 111 -6.82 16.25 1.88
CA LYS A 111 -5.59 16.21 2.69
C LYS A 111 -5.12 14.78 2.94
N ILE A 112 -6.04 13.90 3.35
CA ILE A 112 -5.77 12.47 3.58
C ILE A 112 -5.28 11.80 2.29
N SER A 113 -5.96 12.06 1.17
CA SER A 113 -5.58 11.50 -0.13
C SER A 113 -4.14 11.88 -0.51
N LEU A 114 -3.76 13.15 -0.35
CA LEU A 114 -2.40 13.62 -0.63
C LEU A 114 -1.35 13.03 0.32
N ARG A 115 -1.67 12.90 1.62
CA ARG A 115 -0.75 12.28 2.59
C ARG A 115 -0.55 10.78 2.33
N LEU A 116 -1.61 10.08 1.94
CA LEU A 116 -1.55 8.68 1.54
C LEU A 116 -0.72 8.50 0.27
N ILE A 117 -0.91 9.34 -0.76
CA ILE A 117 -0.06 9.33 -1.97
C ILE A 117 1.41 9.48 -1.57
N ASN A 118 1.74 10.46 -0.73
CA ASN A 118 3.10 10.67 -0.26
C ASN A 118 3.68 9.47 0.52
N TYR A 119 2.86 8.77 1.30
CA TYR A 119 3.27 7.52 1.95
C TYR A 119 3.53 6.40 0.94
N LEU A 120 2.61 6.21 -0.01
CA LEU A 120 2.74 5.18 -1.04
C LEU A 120 3.97 5.38 -1.94
N GLU A 121 4.44 6.62 -2.13
CA GLU A 121 5.72 6.88 -2.80
C GLU A 121 6.92 6.23 -2.09
N TYR A 122 6.92 6.16 -0.74
CA TYR A 122 7.95 5.40 -0.01
C TYR A 122 7.81 3.90 -0.29
N VAL A 123 6.58 3.38 -0.25
CA VAL A 123 6.30 1.97 -0.56
C VAL A 123 6.76 1.61 -1.97
N VAL A 124 6.52 2.49 -2.96
CA VAL A 124 7.01 2.31 -4.34
C VAL A 124 8.53 2.27 -4.37
N LYS A 125 9.22 3.25 -3.79
CA LYS A 125 10.70 3.29 -3.77
C LYS A 125 11.31 2.06 -3.13
N PHE A 126 10.79 1.61 -1.99
CA PHE A 126 11.27 0.40 -1.33
C PHE A 126 10.91 -0.86 -2.11
N SER A 127 9.75 -0.91 -2.77
CA SER A 127 9.41 -2.04 -3.66
C SER A 127 10.38 -2.15 -4.84
N GLU A 128 10.80 -1.01 -5.40
CA GLU A 128 11.78 -0.96 -6.47
C GLU A 128 13.18 -1.33 -5.97
N ALA A 129 13.55 -1.01 -4.73
CA ALA A 129 14.87 -1.35 -4.19
C ALA A 129 14.97 -2.80 -3.71
N MET A 130 13.95 -3.31 -3.01
CA MET A 130 14.01 -4.56 -2.24
C MET A 130 13.44 -5.78 -2.97
N LEU A 131 12.57 -5.56 -3.96
CA LEU A 131 11.92 -6.63 -4.71
C LEU A 131 12.48 -6.78 -6.13
N ASN A 132 13.64 -6.19 -6.42
CA ASN A 132 14.32 -6.45 -7.69
C ASN A 132 14.79 -7.89 -7.76
N SER A 133 14.54 -8.50 -8.91
CA SER A 133 14.85 -9.89 -9.23
C SER A 133 16.35 -10.12 -9.49
N ASP A 134 17.17 -9.06 -9.44
CA ASP A 134 18.55 -9.03 -9.95
C ASP A 134 19.64 -9.13 -8.87
N GLU A 135 19.32 -9.52 -7.63
CA GLU A 135 20.35 -10.03 -6.71
C GLU A 135 20.71 -11.50 -7.04
N ASN A 136 21.14 -11.74 -8.28
CA ASN A 136 22.23 -12.68 -8.52
C ASN A 136 23.51 -11.91 -8.19
N THR A 137 23.88 -11.87 -6.92
CA THR A 137 25.26 -11.55 -6.55
C THR A 137 26.13 -12.72 -7.02
N GLU A 138 26.64 -12.60 -8.24
CA GLU A 138 27.89 -13.21 -8.64
C GLU A 138 29.00 -12.69 -7.71
N GLY A 139 29.13 -13.32 -6.55
CA GLY A 139 30.31 -13.27 -5.70
C GLY A 139 31.16 -14.49 -6.02
N GLY A 140 31.88 -14.40 -7.14
CA GLY A 140 32.75 -15.44 -7.65
C GLY A 140 33.79 -15.93 -6.65
N GLN A 141 34.03 -17.23 -6.71
CA GLN A 141 35.33 -17.83 -6.42
C GLN A 141 36.43 -16.98 -7.06
N ASN A 142 37.38 -16.51 -6.25
CA ASN A 142 38.79 -16.35 -6.60
C ASN A 142 39.57 -15.93 -5.34
N GLY A 143 40.41 -16.85 -4.85
CA GLY A 143 41.27 -16.72 -3.68
C GLY A 143 41.57 -18.08 -3.08
#